data_AF-A0A5J6SGT9-F1
#
_entry.id   AF-A0A5J6SGT9-F1
#
_cell.length_a   1.000
_cell.length_b   1.000
_cell.length_c   1.000
_cell.angle_alpha   90.00
_cell.angle_beta   90.00
_cell.angle_gamma   90.00
#
_symmetry.space_group_name_H-M   'P 1'
#
loop_
_entity.id
_entity.type
_entity.pdbx_description
1 polymer ?
#
loop_
_entity_poly.entity_id
_entity_poly.type
_entity_poly.pdbx_seq_one_letter_code
_entity_poly.pdbx_strand_id
1 'polypeptide(L)'
;MSTRSIFGVLATLLVSRVDAVNNGLARTPQMGWDNWNALGCDVSEELLLQTADLIVDYGLKDLGYQYVILDDCWSNGRNASDNNTLVADADKFPQGMKAVADAIHDLGLKFGMYSDAGEYTCGGYAGSLGYETVDANYFASVGADYLKYDNCYNTGQAGTQYLSSQRYQVMAKALNATGRPILYSLCNWGEDSPWNWGSTTANSWRISGDVYDSWDRPDARCPCDGPDAFNCVLPGFHCSIVNIMNKASFIVSKAQPGAWNDLDMLEVGNGGMTDTEYVAHFSMWAVAKSPLILGNDLRKIQPADLAILSNPAVIAVNQDPLGSSAARRWMYATDATDENGVATIQMWSGALQSTTNSTFSDFVLLLINGGNETLTMNATLADIFIDYGTGGTAKQVSMEWELRDLWANRMNNATAQAIIDASTATGNATTGYNATMVGEGRYNATEMSYEDGLAAGRSELLGNLTGTVKPSGTVIADVEAHGVKMFRMRPVETGLRKRDEL
;
A
#
# COMPACT_ATOMS: atom_id res chain seq x y z
N MET A 1 -45.54 17.88 49.89
CA MET A 1 -44.56 18.49 48.98
C MET A 1 -44.03 17.41 48.05
N SER A 2 -44.03 17.70 46.75
CA SER A 2 -43.90 16.79 45.61
C SER A 2 -42.56 16.04 45.53
N THR A 3 -42.59 14.70 45.52
CA THR A 3 -41.47 13.85 45.07
C THR A 3 -41.70 13.45 43.61
N ARG A 4 -40.98 14.07 42.69
CA ARG A 4 -40.91 13.65 41.28
C ARG A 4 -39.82 12.58 41.14
N SER A 5 -40.20 11.36 40.81
CA SER A 5 -39.26 10.34 40.31
C SER A 5 -38.98 10.62 38.84
N ILE A 6 -37.72 10.88 38.50
CA ILE A 6 -37.22 10.98 37.13
C ILE A 6 -36.82 9.57 36.70
N PHE A 7 -37.57 8.97 35.78
CA PHE A 7 -37.10 7.79 35.03
C PHE A 7 -36.10 8.27 33.96
N GLY A 8 -34.82 7.97 34.16
CA GLY A 8 -33.81 8.12 33.13
C GLY A 8 -33.93 6.98 32.12
N VAL A 9 -34.30 7.30 30.88
CA VAL A 9 -34.18 6.38 29.74
C VAL A 9 -32.71 6.39 29.31
N LEU A 10 -32.00 5.29 29.56
CA LEU A 10 -30.66 5.06 29.03
C LEU A 10 -30.81 4.73 27.54
N ALA A 11 -30.53 5.69 26.67
CA ALA A 11 -30.39 5.43 25.24
C ALA A 11 -29.04 4.74 25.00
N THR A 12 -29.04 3.41 24.92
CA THR A 12 -27.90 2.64 24.38
C THR A 12 -27.76 2.98 22.90
N LEU A 13 -26.76 3.80 22.57
CA LEU A 13 -26.25 3.94 21.22
C LEU A 13 -25.68 2.59 20.79
N LEU A 14 -26.47 1.82 20.03
CA LEU A 14 -25.97 0.71 19.23
C LEU A 14 -25.08 1.31 18.15
N VAL A 15 -23.78 1.38 18.42
CA VAL A 15 -22.78 1.57 17.36
C VAL A 15 -22.83 0.29 16.53
N SER A 16 -23.50 0.35 15.38
CA SER A 16 -23.41 -0.69 14.37
C SER A 16 -21.97 -0.71 13.87
N ARG A 17 -21.12 -1.55 14.47
CA ARG A 17 -19.85 -1.93 13.86
C ARG A 17 -20.22 -2.72 12.60
N VAL A 18 -19.89 -2.18 11.45
CA VAL A 18 -19.90 -2.98 10.22
C VAL A 18 -18.73 -3.94 10.36
N ASP A 19 -19.03 -5.22 10.56
CA ASP A 19 -18.00 -6.25 10.64
C ASP A 19 -17.40 -6.44 9.23
N ALA A 20 -16.16 -5.97 9.04
CA ALA A 20 -15.34 -6.31 7.88
C ALA A 20 -15.03 -7.82 7.85
N VAL A 21 -14.39 -8.32 6.78
CA VAL A 21 -13.72 -9.63 6.81
C VAL A 21 -12.84 -9.66 8.04
N ASN A 22 -13.23 -10.50 8.98
CA ASN A 22 -12.49 -10.71 10.20
C ASN A 22 -11.80 -12.08 10.15
N ASN A 23 -11.03 -12.30 9.08
CA ASN A 23 -10.12 -13.46 9.00
C ASN A 23 -8.83 -13.24 9.81
N GLY A 24 -8.69 -12.09 10.48
CA GLY A 24 -7.56 -11.74 11.33
C GLY A 24 -6.34 -11.19 10.59
N LEU A 25 -6.38 -11.13 9.26
CA LEU A 25 -5.26 -10.71 8.40
C LEU A 25 -5.39 -9.23 7.99
N ALA A 26 -4.31 -8.71 7.38
CA ALA A 26 -4.24 -7.35 6.82
C ALA A 26 -4.71 -6.24 7.79
N ARG A 27 -4.39 -6.35 9.09
CA ARG A 27 -4.72 -5.30 10.07
C ARG A 27 -4.09 -3.96 9.73
N THR A 28 -2.94 -4.00 9.08
CA THR A 28 -2.34 -2.94 8.27
C THR A 28 -2.28 -3.40 6.81
N PRO A 29 -2.08 -2.49 5.83
CA PRO A 29 -1.91 -2.88 4.44
C PRO A 29 -0.77 -3.89 4.28
N GLN A 30 -0.95 -4.92 3.47
CA GLN A 30 0.10 -5.91 3.25
C GLN A 30 1.31 -5.31 2.53
N MET A 31 2.48 -5.89 2.77
CA MET A 31 3.72 -5.52 2.11
C MET A 31 4.43 -6.78 1.61
N GLY A 32 5.00 -6.72 0.42
CA GLY A 32 5.60 -7.89 -0.22
C GLY A 32 6.23 -7.55 -1.56
N TRP A 33 6.43 -8.57 -2.39
CA TRP A 33 6.95 -8.48 -3.74
C TRP A 33 6.14 -9.39 -4.65
N ASP A 34 5.95 -8.94 -5.88
CA ASP A 34 5.28 -9.67 -6.96
C ASP A 34 6.13 -9.51 -8.23
N ASN A 35 6.24 -10.60 -8.99
CA ASN A 35 7.15 -10.69 -10.13
C ASN A 35 6.63 -10.00 -11.41
N TRP A 36 5.32 -9.72 -11.51
CA TRP A 36 4.67 -9.46 -12.79
C TRP A 36 5.22 -8.25 -13.56
N ASN A 37 5.29 -7.09 -12.92
CA ASN A 37 5.63 -5.82 -13.59
C ASN A 37 7.00 -5.86 -14.28
N ALA A 38 8.00 -6.50 -13.67
CA ALA A 38 9.35 -6.57 -14.21
C ALA A 38 9.62 -7.83 -15.06
N LEU A 39 8.91 -8.94 -14.79
CA LEU A 39 9.32 -10.27 -15.29
C LEU A 39 8.23 -10.99 -16.10
N GLY A 40 6.96 -10.63 -15.96
CA GLY A 40 5.84 -11.25 -16.66
C GLY A 40 5.85 -12.78 -16.52
N CYS A 41 5.71 -13.52 -17.63
CA CYS A 41 5.69 -15.00 -17.60
C CYS A 41 7.06 -15.69 -17.43
N ASP A 42 8.18 -14.95 -17.39
CA ASP A 42 9.53 -15.51 -17.23
C ASP A 42 9.80 -15.84 -15.75
N VAL A 43 9.05 -16.83 -15.25
CA VAL A 43 9.04 -17.25 -13.84
C VAL A 43 9.56 -18.66 -13.68
N SER A 44 10.23 -18.91 -12.55
CA SER A 44 10.73 -20.23 -12.16
C SER A 44 10.88 -20.33 -10.64
N GLU A 45 11.02 -21.55 -10.15
CA GLU A 45 11.41 -21.85 -8.76
C GLU A 45 12.69 -21.11 -8.37
N GLU A 46 13.73 -21.15 -9.22
CA GLU A 46 15.01 -20.49 -8.96
C GLU A 46 14.85 -18.97 -8.83
N LEU A 47 14.09 -18.34 -9.72
CA LEU A 47 13.84 -16.90 -9.67
C LEU A 47 13.18 -16.49 -8.35
N LEU A 48 12.13 -17.21 -7.96
CA LEU A 48 11.36 -16.91 -6.75
C LEU A 48 12.22 -17.04 -5.50
N LEU A 49 12.98 -18.13 -5.39
CA LEU A 49 13.84 -18.38 -4.23
C LEU A 49 15.00 -17.38 -4.18
N GLN A 50 15.65 -17.10 -5.31
CA GLN A 50 16.69 -16.07 -5.37
C GLN A 50 16.16 -14.69 -4.95
N THR A 51 14.94 -14.35 -5.35
CA THR A 51 14.33 -13.06 -5.01
C THR A 51 13.90 -13.03 -3.54
N ALA A 52 13.39 -14.13 -3.00
CA ALA A 52 13.10 -14.28 -1.58
C ALA A 52 14.36 -14.09 -0.72
N ASP A 53 15.50 -14.65 -1.12
CA ASP A 53 16.80 -14.42 -0.47
C ASP A 53 17.17 -12.94 -0.48
N LEU A 54 17.03 -12.24 -1.62
CA LEU A 54 17.32 -10.81 -1.72
C LEU A 54 16.41 -9.94 -0.84
N ILE A 55 15.14 -10.32 -0.66
CA ILE A 55 14.22 -9.64 0.26
C ILE A 55 14.73 -9.74 1.70
N VAL A 56 15.28 -10.89 2.09
CA VAL A 56 15.91 -11.08 3.41
C VAL A 56 17.21 -10.29 3.50
N ASP A 57 18.08 -10.43 2.51
CA ASP A 57 19.43 -9.86 2.52
C ASP A 57 19.46 -8.35 2.49
N TYR A 58 18.55 -7.72 1.75
CA TYR A 58 18.41 -6.27 1.77
C TYR A 58 17.71 -5.78 3.03
N GLY A 59 17.20 -6.67 3.89
CA GLY A 59 16.49 -6.34 5.13
C GLY A 59 15.05 -5.89 4.89
N LEU A 60 14.53 -6.07 3.68
CA LEU A 60 13.16 -5.68 3.31
C LEU A 60 12.14 -6.53 4.06
N LYS A 61 12.41 -7.83 4.29
CA LYS A 61 11.58 -8.68 5.17
C LYS A 61 11.34 -8.03 6.52
N ASP A 62 12.41 -7.57 7.16
CA ASP A 62 12.38 -7.01 8.50
C ASP A 62 11.84 -5.57 8.55
N LEU A 63 11.57 -4.95 7.39
CA LEU A 63 10.76 -3.74 7.27
C LEU A 63 9.27 -4.05 7.04
N GLY A 64 8.92 -5.31 6.80
CA GLY A 64 7.54 -5.78 6.66
C GLY A 64 7.21 -6.40 5.30
N TYR A 65 8.10 -6.30 4.29
CA TYR A 65 7.91 -6.90 2.96
C TYR A 65 8.02 -8.42 3.06
N GLN A 66 6.93 -9.07 3.46
CA GLN A 66 6.93 -10.46 3.90
C GLN A 66 6.25 -11.43 2.94
N TYR A 67 5.45 -10.94 1.99
CA TYR A 67 4.80 -11.79 0.99
C TYR A 67 5.65 -11.88 -0.29
N VAL A 68 5.94 -13.09 -0.76
CA VAL A 68 6.54 -13.37 -2.07
C VAL A 68 5.44 -13.94 -2.96
N ILE A 69 4.94 -13.15 -3.90
CA ILE A 69 3.73 -13.43 -4.66
C ILE A 69 4.10 -13.93 -6.05
N LEU A 70 3.77 -15.19 -6.32
CA LEU A 70 3.83 -15.78 -7.65
C LEU A 70 2.59 -15.38 -8.44
N ASP A 71 2.78 -14.45 -9.38
CA ASP A 71 1.78 -14.06 -10.36
C ASP A 71 1.52 -15.15 -11.44
N ASP A 72 0.90 -14.77 -12.55
CA ASP A 72 0.42 -15.66 -13.61
C ASP A 72 1.52 -16.52 -14.27
N CYS A 73 1.11 -17.37 -15.20
CA CYS A 73 1.97 -18.23 -16.02
C CYS A 73 2.72 -19.34 -15.25
N TRP A 74 2.29 -19.67 -14.03
CA TRP A 74 2.91 -20.71 -13.21
C TRP A 74 2.39 -22.13 -13.47
N SER A 75 1.19 -22.27 -14.04
CA SER A 75 0.49 -23.55 -14.18
C SER A 75 0.62 -24.16 -15.58
N ASN A 76 0.32 -25.45 -15.71
CA ASN A 76 0.25 -26.18 -16.98
C ASN A 76 -1.05 -27.00 -17.06
N GLY A 77 -2.18 -26.32 -16.80
CA GLY A 77 -3.53 -26.88 -16.91
C GLY A 77 -4.02 -27.60 -15.65
N ARG A 78 -4.87 -28.62 -15.86
CA ARG A 78 -5.59 -29.34 -14.79
C ARG A 78 -5.41 -30.85 -14.92
N ASN A 79 -5.34 -31.54 -13.79
CA ASN A 79 -5.31 -33.00 -13.74
C ASN A 79 -6.74 -33.56 -13.69
N ALA A 80 -7.28 -33.98 -14.83
CA ALA A 80 -8.64 -34.55 -14.92
C ALA A 80 -8.84 -35.83 -14.09
N SER A 81 -7.77 -36.56 -13.76
CA SER A 81 -7.84 -37.77 -12.92
C SER A 81 -7.84 -37.46 -11.42
N ASP A 82 -7.50 -36.23 -11.04
CA ASP A 82 -7.44 -35.75 -9.66
C ASP A 82 -8.38 -34.57 -9.48
N ASN A 83 -9.68 -34.81 -9.65
CA ASN A 83 -10.74 -33.81 -9.42
C ASN A 83 -10.52 -32.46 -10.15
N ASN A 84 -9.81 -32.47 -11.29
CA ASN A 84 -9.42 -31.28 -12.05
C ASN A 84 -8.56 -30.28 -11.24
N THR A 85 -7.71 -30.76 -10.33
CA THR A 85 -6.74 -29.94 -9.60
C THR A 85 -5.78 -29.22 -10.54
N LEU A 86 -5.37 -28.00 -10.17
CA LEU A 86 -4.34 -27.24 -10.88
C LEU A 86 -3.00 -28.00 -10.84
N VAL A 87 -2.26 -27.93 -11.95
CA VAL A 87 -0.94 -28.54 -12.08
C VAL A 87 0.08 -27.43 -12.32
N ALA A 88 1.12 -27.37 -11.50
CA ALA A 88 2.24 -26.46 -11.73
C ALA A 88 3.05 -26.90 -12.97
N ASP A 89 3.58 -25.94 -13.71
CA ASP A 89 4.50 -26.24 -14.81
C ASP A 89 5.79 -26.88 -14.26
N ALA A 90 6.03 -28.14 -14.60
CA ALA A 90 7.16 -28.91 -14.09
C ALA A 90 8.52 -28.48 -14.67
N ASP A 91 8.55 -27.75 -15.78
CA ASP A 91 9.79 -27.18 -16.31
C ASP A 91 10.18 -25.92 -15.52
N LYS A 92 9.19 -25.14 -15.05
CA LYS A 92 9.40 -23.94 -14.22
C LYS A 92 9.57 -24.27 -12.73
N PHE A 93 8.83 -25.26 -12.24
CA PHE A 93 8.72 -25.64 -10.84
C PHE A 93 8.89 -27.16 -10.67
N PRO A 94 10.09 -27.69 -10.94
CA PRO A 94 10.33 -29.13 -10.97
C PRO A 94 10.06 -29.85 -9.65
N GLN A 95 10.15 -29.13 -8.52
CA GLN A 95 9.89 -29.68 -7.19
C GLN A 95 8.43 -29.43 -6.72
N GLY A 96 7.65 -28.70 -7.52
CA GLY A 96 6.28 -28.32 -7.24
C GLY A 96 6.13 -27.20 -6.21
N MET A 97 4.93 -26.61 -6.16
CA MET A 97 4.66 -25.40 -5.36
C MET A 97 4.83 -25.58 -3.86
N LYS A 98 4.65 -26.80 -3.34
CA LYS A 98 4.87 -27.05 -1.92
C LYS A 98 6.34 -26.85 -1.53
N ALA A 99 7.27 -27.30 -2.37
CA ALA A 99 8.71 -27.12 -2.11
C ALA A 99 9.09 -25.63 -2.15
N VAL A 100 8.52 -24.87 -3.08
CA VAL A 100 8.67 -23.40 -3.15
C VAL A 100 8.16 -22.74 -1.88
N ALA A 101 6.93 -23.07 -1.46
CA ALA A 101 6.34 -22.51 -0.25
C ALA A 101 7.15 -22.85 1.01
N ASP A 102 7.55 -24.11 1.17
CA ASP A 102 8.37 -24.55 2.31
C ASP A 102 9.70 -23.77 2.36
N ALA A 103 10.38 -23.60 1.22
CA ALA A 103 11.62 -22.83 1.16
C ALA A 103 11.43 -21.34 1.49
N ILE A 104 10.34 -20.72 1.02
CA ILE A 104 9.98 -19.34 1.37
C ILE A 104 9.64 -19.23 2.87
N HIS A 105 8.95 -20.21 3.45
CA HIS A 105 8.63 -20.25 4.88
C HIS A 105 9.88 -20.43 5.74
N ASP A 106 10.88 -21.21 5.30
CA ASP A 106 12.15 -21.38 5.99
C ASP A 106 12.94 -20.06 6.09
N LEU A 107 12.72 -19.12 5.17
CA LEU A 107 13.24 -17.75 5.25
C LEU A 107 12.45 -16.82 6.20
N GLY A 108 11.34 -17.31 6.76
CA GLY A 108 10.39 -16.53 7.56
C GLY A 108 9.52 -15.59 6.72
N LEU A 109 9.43 -15.84 5.40
CA LEU A 109 8.54 -15.13 4.49
C LEU A 109 7.21 -15.89 4.34
N LYS A 110 6.28 -15.31 3.59
CA LYS A 110 4.95 -15.84 3.28
C LYS A 110 4.82 -16.02 1.77
N PHE A 111 4.19 -17.10 1.35
CA PHE A 111 4.06 -17.42 -0.07
C PHE A 111 2.69 -16.99 -0.60
N GLY A 112 2.68 -16.21 -1.69
CA GLY A 112 1.48 -15.83 -2.41
C GLY A 112 1.37 -16.53 -3.76
N MET A 113 0.14 -16.82 -4.17
CA MET A 113 -0.16 -17.36 -5.49
C MET A 113 -1.22 -16.51 -6.20
N TYR A 114 -1.34 -16.74 -7.50
CA TYR A 114 -2.28 -16.06 -8.36
C TYR A 114 -3.26 -17.04 -9.02
N SER A 115 -4.51 -16.59 -9.19
CA SER A 115 -5.46 -17.16 -10.12
C SER A 115 -6.48 -16.10 -10.54
N ASP A 116 -7.53 -16.52 -11.24
CA ASP A 116 -8.54 -15.63 -11.81
C ASP A 116 -9.95 -16.12 -11.46
N ALA A 117 -10.84 -15.18 -11.13
CA ALA A 117 -12.28 -15.36 -11.03
C ALA A 117 -12.93 -15.49 -12.43
N GLY A 118 -12.30 -16.25 -13.32
CA GLY A 118 -12.65 -16.43 -14.73
C GLY A 118 -12.31 -17.82 -15.24
N GLU A 119 -12.69 -18.10 -16.49
CA GLU A 119 -12.39 -19.39 -17.13
C GLU A 119 -10.88 -19.56 -17.36
N TYR A 120 -10.20 -18.47 -17.68
CA TYR A 120 -8.75 -18.40 -17.85
C TYR A 120 -8.18 -17.25 -17.04
N THR A 121 -6.90 -17.34 -16.70
CA THR A 121 -6.13 -16.19 -16.25
C THR A 121 -5.92 -15.19 -17.38
N CYS A 122 -5.47 -13.97 -17.07
CA CYS A 122 -5.17 -12.96 -18.08
C CYS A 122 -4.11 -13.42 -19.10
N GLY A 123 -3.12 -14.22 -18.68
CA GLY A 123 -2.13 -14.87 -19.53
C GLY A 123 -2.62 -16.12 -20.28
N GLY A 124 -3.90 -16.50 -20.10
CA GLY A 124 -4.54 -17.61 -20.81
C GLY A 124 -4.34 -18.99 -20.16
N TYR A 125 -3.92 -19.05 -18.89
CA TYR A 125 -3.79 -20.30 -18.13
C TYR A 125 -5.12 -20.68 -17.46
N ALA A 126 -5.18 -21.82 -16.79
CA ALA A 126 -6.42 -22.29 -16.16
C ALA A 126 -6.88 -21.33 -15.03
N GLY A 127 -8.04 -20.69 -15.21
CA GLY A 127 -8.70 -19.87 -14.18
C GLY A 127 -9.57 -20.71 -13.24
N SER A 128 -9.99 -20.12 -12.13
CA SER A 128 -10.65 -20.84 -11.02
C SER A 128 -12.18 -20.78 -11.03
N LEU A 129 -12.81 -20.09 -11.99
CA LEU A 129 -14.27 -19.97 -12.04
C LEU A 129 -14.93 -21.35 -12.19
N GLY A 130 -15.78 -21.73 -11.21
CA GLY A 130 -16.41 -23.04 -11.13
C GLY A 130 -15.54 -24.16 -10.53
N TYR A 131 -14.28 -23.87 -10.19
CA TYR A 131 -13.32 -24.77 -9.55
C TYR A 131 -12.84 -24.27 -8.18
N GLU A 132 -13.50 -23.26 -7.61
CA GLU A 132 -13.00 -22.49 -6.47
C GLU A 132 -12.71 -23.37 -5.24
N THR A 133 -13.56 -24.38 -4.98
CA THR A 133 -13.31 -25.32 -3.87
C THR A 133 -12.11 -26.22 -4.13
N VAL A 134 -11.91 -26.67 -5.37
CA VAL A 134 -10.77 -27.51 -5.75
C VAL A 134 -9.48 -26.69 -5.63
N ASP A 135 -9.49 -25.49 -6.19
CA ASP A 135 -8.32 -24.64 -6.26
C ASP A 135 -7.95 -24.04 -4.90
N ALA A 136 -8.92 -23.65 -4.08
CA ALA A 136 -8.67 -23.25 -2.69
C ALA A 136 -7.99 -24.37 -1.89
N ASN A 137 -8.45 -25.62 -2.04
CA ASN A 137 -7.80 -26.76 -1.40
C ASN A 137 -6.39 -27.00 -1.93
N TYR A 138 -6.16 -26.80 -3.23
CA TYR A 138 -4.81 -26.85 -3.81
C TYR A 138 -3.90 -25.81 -3.16
N PHE A 139 -4.29 -24.53 -3.15
CA PHE A 139 -3.52 -23.44 -2.55
C PHE A 139 -3.20 -23.71 -1.07
N ALA A 140 -4.18 -24.18 -0.30
CA ALA A 140 -3.96 -24.54 1.09
C ALA A 140 -3.00 -25.74 1.25
N SER A 141 -3.10 -26.75 0.36
CA SER A 141 -2.27 -27.96 0.40
C SER A 141 -0.79 -27.69 0.09
N VAL A 142 -0.51 -26.72 -0.78
CA VAL A 142 0.86 -26.31 -1.10
C VAL A 142 1.40 -25.27 -0.12
N GLY A 143 0.58 -24.75 0.79
CA GLY A 143 1.00 -23.83 1.83
C GLY A 143 0.96 -22.35 1.45
N ALA A 144 0.14 -21.95 0.47
CA ALA A 144 -0.04 -20.53 0.16
C ALA A 144 -0.63 -19.77 1.36
N ASP A 145 -0.17 -18.54 1.58
CA ASP A 145 -0.61 -17.60 2.63
C ASP A 145 -1.35 -16.40 2.05
N TYR A 146 -1.33 -16.25 0.73
CA TYR A 146 -1.89 -15.12 0.01
C TYR A 146 -2.42 -15.59 -1.35
N LEU A 147 -3.57 -15.05 -1.76
CA LEU A 147 -4.11 -15.22 -3.11
C LEU A 147 -4.42 -13.87 -3.74
N LYS A 148 -3.74 -13.54 -4.85
CA LYS A 148 -4.19 -12.52 -5.82
C LYS A 148 -5.22 -13.19 -6.74
N TYR A 149 -6.41 -12.58 -6.86
CA TYR A 149 -7.53 -13.20 -7.57
C TYR A 149 -8.14 -12.24 -8.58
N ASP A 150 -7.85 -12.51 -9.84
CA ASP A 150 -8.06 -11.62 -10.99
C ASP A 150 -9.47 -11.73 -11.60
N ASN A 151 -9.70 -11.05 -12.72
CA ASN A 151 -11.02 -10.80 -13.29
C ASN A 151 -11.14 -11.00 -14.81
N CYS A 152 -10.09 -11.51 -15.48
CA CYS A 152 -10.13 -11.81 -16.89
C CYS A 152 -11.09 -12.98 -17.20
N TYR A 153 -11.59 -13.06 -18.43
CA TYR A 153 -12.43 -14.19 -18.89
C TYR A 153 -13.58 -14.60 -17.94
N ASN A 154 -14.19 -13.64 -17.23
CA ASN A 154 -15.21 -13.88 -16.20
C ASN A 154 -16.57 -14.39 -16.72
N THR A 155 -16.67 -14.74 -18.01
CA THR A 155 -17.87 -15.30 -18.68
C THR A 155 -19.14 -14.43 -18.58
N GLY A 156 -18.97 -13.11 -18.43
CA GLY A 156 -20.09 -12.16 -18.30
C GLY A 156 -20.67 -12.08 -16.90
N GLN A 157 -19.96 -12.57 -15.88
CA GLN A 157 -20.37 -12.52 -14.47
C GLN A 157 -19.90 -11.23 -13.78
N ALA A 158 -20.15 -10.10 -14.43
CA ALA A 158 -19.84 -8.74 -13.98
C ALA A 158 -20.89 -7.75 -14.53
N GLY A 159 -20.74 -6.45 -14.23
CA GLY A 159 -21.61 -5.37 -14.66
C GLY A 159 -22.67 -4.94 -13.63
N THR A 160 -22.67 -5.57 -12.46
CA THR A 160 -23.38 -5.08 -11.26
C THR A 160 -22.61 -5.48 -10.01
N GLN A 161 -22.72 -4.69 -8.93
CA GLN A 161 -22.12 -5.04 -7.63
C GLN A 161 -22.54 -6.44 -7.15
N TYR A 162 -23.78 -6.85 -7.43
CA TYR A 162 -24.27 -8.17 -7.04
C TYR A 162 -23.54 -9.30 -7.77
N LEU A 163 -23.42 -9.23 -9.10
CA LEU A 163 -22.76 -10.28 -9.89
C LEU A 163 -21.30 -10.44 -9.49
N SER A 164 -20.56 -9.34 -9.46
CA SER A 164 -19.14 -9.35 -9.09
C SER A 164 -18.93 -9.81 -7.64
N SER A 165 -19.69 -9.26 -6.68
CA SER A 165 -19.55 -9.69 -5.28
C SER A 165 -19.87 -11.17 -5.07
N GLN A 166 -20.89 -11.73 -5.74
CA GLN A 166 -21.19 -13.16 -5.64
C GLN A 166 -20.03 -14.02 -6.15
N ARG A 167 -19.48 -13.69 -7.32
CA ARG A 167 -18.36 -14.44 -7.91
C ARG A 167 -17.13 -14.45 -6.99
N TYR A 168 -16.72 -13.29 -6.47
CA TYR A 168 -15.60 -13.22 -5.52
C TYR A 168 -15.91 -13.88 -4.17
N GLN A 169 -17.17 -13.88 -3.73
CA GLN A 169 -17.58 -14.51 -2.47
C GLN A 169 -17.49 -16.04 -2.51
N VAL A 170 -17.62 -16.68 -3.69
CA VAL A 170 -17.45 -18.14 -3.82
C VAL A 170 -16.03 -18.55 -3.44
N MET A 171 -15.01 -17.90 -4.00
CA MET A 171 -13.61 -18.16 -3.66
C MET A 171 -13.29 -17.77 -2.20
N ALA A 172 -13.81 -16.65 -1.69
CA ALA A 172 -13.64 -16.28 -0.28
C ALA A 172 -14.12 -17.39 0.68
N LYS A 173 -15.31 -17.96 0.40
CA LYS A 173 -15.86 -19.08 1.19
C LYS A 173 -15.03 -20.34 1.04
N ALA A 174 -14.56 -20.63 -0.17
CA ALA A 174 -13.71 -21.79 -0.44
C ALA A 174 -12.39 -21.71 0.33
N LEU A 175 -11.69 -20.57 0.28
CA LEU A 175 -10.47 -20.32 1.05
C LEU A 175 -10.70 -20.50 2.55
N ASN A 176 -11.76 -19.90 3.10
CA ASN A 176 -12.10 -20.04 4.50
C ASN A 176 -12.40 -21.50 4.90
N ALA A 177 -13.04 -22.27 4.01
CA ALA A 177 -13.37 -23.68 4.26
C ALA A 177 -12.13 -24.59 4.34
N THR A 178 -10.98 -24.17 3.81
CA THR A 178 -9.72 -24.92 3.93
C THR A 178 -9.18 -24.94 5.38
N GLY A 179 -9.58 -23.95 6.20
CA GLY A 179 -9.05 -23.75 7.55
C GLY A 179 -7.64 -23.14 7.60
N ARG A 180 -6.96 -22.93 6.47
CA ARG A 180 -5.69 -22.20 6.40
C ARG A 180 -5.96 -20.69 6.27
N PRO A 181 -5.36 -19.82 7.10
CA PRO A 181 -5.43 -18.38 6.89
C PRO A 181 -4.71 -17.99 5.59
N ILE A 182 -5.48 -17.50 4.61
CA ILE A 182 -4.98 -17.00 3.32
C ILE A 182 -5.49 -15.57 3.16
N LEU A 183 -4.56 -14.62 2.98
CA LEU A 183 -4.91 -13.24 2.66
C LEU A 183 -5.53 -13.20 1.27
N TYR A 184 -6.73 -12.67 1.15
CA TYR A 184 -7.47 -12.66 -0.10
C TYR A 184 -7.46 -11.26 -0.73
N SER A 185 -6.81 -11.12 -1.88
CA SER A 185 -6.67 -9.86 -2.61
C SER A 185 -7.42 -9.90 -3.93
N LEU A 186 -8.43 -9.05 -4.06
CA LEU A 186 -9.21 -8.90 -5.28
C LEU A 186 -8.44 -8.10 -6.32
N CYS A 187 -8.36 -8.60 -7.53
CA CYS A 187 -7.80 -7.92 -8.68
C CYS A 187 -8.90 -7.72 -9.74
N ASN A 188 -9.95 -6.98 -9.39
CA ASN A 188 -11.08 -6.68 -10.28
C ASN A 188 -11.11 -5.24 -10.79
N TRP A 189 -10.00 -4.52 -10.59
CA TRP A 189 -9.72 -3.21 -11.17
C TRP A 189 -10.76 -2.11 -10.86
N GLY A 190 -11.48 -2.23 -9.74
CA GLY A 190 -12.55 -1.31 -9.38
C GLY A 190 -13.89 -1.57 -10.06
N GLU A 191 -13.98 -2.58 -10.93
CA GLU A 191 -15.21 -2.95 -11.63
C GLU A 191 -16.32 -3.22 -10.61
N ASP A 192 -17.50 -2.65 -10.84
CA ASP A 192 -18.64 -2.78 -9.93
C ASP A 192 -18.36 -2.35 -8.48
N SER A 193 -17.45 -1.39 -8.27
CA SER A 193 -17.25 -0.69 -6.98
C SER A 193 -16.93 -1.61 -5.79
N PRO A 194 -15.81 -2.37 -5.82
CA PRO A 194 -15.41 -3.28 -4.73
C PRO A 194 -15.24 -2.58 -3.38
N TRP A 195 -14.95 -1.29 -3.35
CA TRP A 195 -14.94 -0.51 -2.10
C TRP A 195 -16.28 -0.49 -1.35
N ASN A 196 -17.40 -0.91 -1.96
CA ASN A 196 -18.70 -1.02 -1.27
C ASN A 196 -18.99 -2.41 -0.70
N TRP A 197 -18.37 -3.47 -1.21
CA TRP A 197 -18.72 -4.86 -0.87
C TRP A 197 -17.50 -5.76 -0.57
N GLY A 198 -16.31 -5.37 -1.05
CA GLY A 198 -15.05 -6.08 -0.85
C GLY A 198 -14.65 -6.15 0.62
N SER A 199 -15.00 -5.15 1.43
CA SER A 199 -14.64 -5.13 2.86
C SER A 199 -15.20 -6.27 3.69
N THR A 200 -16.24 -6.97 3.22
CA THR A 200 -16.82 -8.17 3.87
C THR A 200 -16.51 -9.47 3.11
N THR A 201 -15.74 -9.38 2.02
CA THR A 201 -15.37 -10.51 1.15
C THR A 201 -13.85 -10.76 1.14
N ALA A 202 -13.02 -9.72 1.16
CA ALA A 202 -11.58 -9.76 0.96
C ALA A 202 -10.80 -8.82 1.89
N ASN A 203 -9.47 -8.96 1.86
CA ASN A 203 -8.54 -8.13 2.63
C ASN A 203 -8.06 -6.89 1.87
N SER A 204 -8.07 -6.94 0.54
CA SER A 204 -7.82 -5.79 -0.33
C SER A 204 -8.54 -5.95 -1.65
N TRP A 205 -8.69 -4.85 -2.39
CA TRP A 205 -9.26 -4.84 -3.73
C TRP A 205 -8.60 -3.78 -4.61
N ARG A 206 -8.15 -4.18 -5.79
CA ARG A 206 -7.66 -3.28 -6.85
C ARG A 206 -8.77 -2.31 -7.22
N ILE A 207 -8.46 -1.01 -7.29
CA ILE A 207 -9.43 0.05 -7.55
C ILE A 207 -9.40 0.61 -8.98
N SER A 208 -8.42 0.20 -9.77
CA SER A 208 -8.20 0.69 -11.13
C SER A 208 -7.59 -0.39 -12.01
N GLY A 209 -7.58 -0.14 -13.32
CA GLY A 209 -6.70 -0.84 -14.26
C GLY A 209 -5.22 -0.74 -13.85
N ASP A 210 -4.39 -1.59 -14.47
CA ASP A 210 -3.01 -1.77 -14.03
C ASP A 210 -2.18 -0.50 -14.15
N VAL A 211 -1.34 -0.28 -13.15
CA VAL A 211 -0.30 0.72 -13.17
C VAL A 211 0.73 0.37 -14.25
N TYR A 212 1.42 1.39 -14.76
CA TYR A 212 2.68 1.19 -15.46
C TYR A 212 3.68 2.25 -15.01
N ASP A 213 4.95 2.00 -15.32
CA ASP A 213 6.08 2.84 -14.94
C ASP A 213 6.11 4.19 -15.69
N SER A 214 5.15 5.05 -15.37
CA SER A 214 5.01 6.40 -15.89
C SER A 214 4.23 7.29 -14.94
N TRP A 215 4.74 8.50 -14.74
CA TRP A 215 4.20 9.46 -13.78
C TRP A 215 2.77 9.90 -14.11
N ASP A 216 2.55 10.49 -15.29
CA ASP A 216 1.27 11.13 -15.63
C ASP A 216 0.77 10.88 -17.05
N ARG A 217 1.57 10.25 -17.92
CA ARG A 217 1.22 10.03 -19.34
C ARG A 217 -0.15 9.35 -19.52
N PRO A 218 -1.10 9.99 -20.20
CA PRO A 218 -2.36 9.37 -20.61
C PRO A 218 -2.14 8.20 -21.56
N ASP A 219 -2.98 7.17 -21.48
CA ASP A 219 -2.93 6.03 -22.37
C ASP A 219 -4.33 5.61 -22.83
N ALA A 220 -4.50 5.35 -24.12
CA ALA A 220 -5.77 4.91 -24.69
C ALA A 220 -6.22 3.54 -24.13
N ARG A 221 -5.30 2.75 -23.57
CA ARG A 221 -5.58 1.48 -22.89
C ARG A 221 -6.05 1.67 -21.46
N CYS A 222 -5.93 2.87 -20.89
CA CYS A 222 -6.54 3.28 -19.62
C CYS A 222 -7.51 4.46 -19.86
N PRO A 223 -8.71 4.20 -20.43
CA PRO A 223 -9.54 5.25 -21.01
C PRO A 223 -10.32 6.10 -20.00
N CYS A 224 -10.34 5.72 -18.72
CA CYS A 224 -11.11 6.42 -17.69
C CYS A 224 -10.29 7.52 -17.01
N ASP A 225 -10.72 8.77 -17.19
CA ASP A 225 -10.16 9.99 -16.60
C ASP A 225 -11.26 10.95 -16.07
N GLY A 226 -10.84 12.04 -15.44
CA GLY A 226 -11.75 13.03 -14.88
C GLY A 226 -12.42 12.65 -13.53
N PRO A 227 -13.43 13.42 -13.08
CA PRO A 227 -14.03 13.28 -11.76
C PRO A 227 -14.83 11.99 -11.57
N ASP A 228 -15.32 11.37 -12.64
CA ASP A 228 -16.09 10.12 -12.60
C ASP A 228 -15.22 8.89 -12.85
N ALA A 229 -13.90 9.05 -13.06
CA ALA A 229 -12.97 7.98 -13.40
C ALA A 229 -12.90 6.83 -12.39
N PHE A 230 -13.26 7.10 -11.14
CA PHE A 230 -13.30 6.08 -10.10
C PHE A 230 -14.43 5.06 -10.37
N ASN A 231 -15.48 5.42 -11.11
CA ASN A 231 -16.56 4.51 -11.50
C ASN A 231 -16.40 4.08 -12.97
N CYS A 232 -15.29 3.38 -13.25
CA CYS A 232 -14.88 3.02 -14.59
C CYS A 232 -15.49 1.68 -15.04
N VAL A 233 -16.13 1.66 -16.23
CA VAL A 233 -16.68 0.44 -16.84
C VAL A 233 -15.66 -0.32 -17.70
N LEU A 234 -14.55 0.30 -18.06
CA LEU A 234 -13.45 -0.33 -18.81
C LEU A 234 -12.12 0.07 -18.15
N PRO A 235 -11.75 -0.58 -17.03
CA PRO A 235 -10.61 -0.19 -16.20
C PRO A 235 -9.29 -0.12 -16.96
N GLY A 236 -9.07 -1.09 -17.86
CA GLY A 236 -7.91 -1.11 -18.74
C GLY A 236 -6.59 -1.40 -18.03
N PHE A 237 -5.49 -0.92 -18.60
CA PHE A 237 -4.12 -1.05 -18.08
C PHE A 237 -3.23 0.05 -18.67
N HIS A 238 -1.99 0.18 -18.20
CA HIS A 238 -1.14 1.37 -18.43
C HIS A 238 -1.76 2.66 -17.90
N CYS A 239 -2.32 2.61 -16.70
CA CYS A 239 -2.75 3.77 -15.97
C CYS A 239 -1.54 4.41 -15.26
N SER A 240 -1.27 5.69 -15.51
CA SER A 240 -0.17 6.42 -14.86
C SER A 240 -0.38 6.59 -13.35
N ILE A 241 0.69 6.90 -12.62
CA ILE A 241 0.64 7.17 -11.17
C ILE A 241 -0.40 8.23 -10.84
N VAL A 242 -0.42 9.34 -11.58
CA VAL A 242 -1.38 10.44 -11.40
C VAL A 242 -2.81 10.00 -11.70
N ASN A 243 -3.03 9.17 -12.72
CA ASN A 243 -4.37 8.65 -13.04
C ASN A 243 -4.94 7.84 -11.86
N ILE A 244 -4.16 6.90 -11.32
CA ILE A 244 -4.59 6.04 -10.20
C ILE A 244 -4.78 6.87 -8.92
N MET A 245 -3.85 7.77 -8.59
CA MET A 245 -3.97 8.68 -7.45
C MET A 245 -5.28 9.50 -7.52
N ASN A 246 -5.64 10.00 -8.70
CA ASN A 246 -6.88 10.75 -8.90
C ASN A 246 -8.12 9.89 -8.67
N LYS A 247 -8.14 8.64 -9.15
CA LYS A 247 -9.24 7.68 -8.90
C LYS A 247 -9.37 7.34 -7.41
N ALA A 248 -8.26 7.09 -6.73
CA ALA A 248 -8.22 6.76 -5.30
C ALA A 248 -8.83 7.85 -4.42
N SER A 249 -8.67 9.13 -4.81
CA SER A 249 -9.09 10.29 -4.00
C SER A 249 -10.56 10.30 -3.61
N PHE A 250 -11.43 9.62 -4.36
CA PHE A 250 -12.88 9.59 -4.12
C PHE A 250 -13.33 8.49 -3.15
N ILE A 251 -12.46 7.52 -2.86
CA ILE A 251 -12.84 6.27 -2.16
C ILE A 251 -11.98 5.97 -0.93
N VAL A 252 -11.13 6.90 -0.50
CA VAL A 252 -10.25 6.75 0.67
C VAL A 252 -11.00 6.41 1.96
N SER A 253 -12.28 6.82 2.10
CA SER A 253 -13.12 6.53 3.27
C SER A 253 -13.64 5.09 3.34
N LYS A 254 -13.33 4.27 2.34
CA LYS A 254 -13.82 2.89 2.22
C LYS A 254 -12.81 1.84 2.70
N ALA A 255 -11.56 2.24 2.91
CA ALA A 255 -10.54 1.40 3.49
C ALA A 255 -10.62 1.43 5.03
N GLN A 256 -10.24 0.32 5.67
CA GLN A 256 -10.20 0.17 7.12
C GLN A 256 -9.28 -1.00 7.51
N PRO A 257 -8.84 -1.11 8.77
CA PRO A 257 -8.07 -2.25 9.25
C PRO A 257 -8.70 -3.60 8.86
N GLY A 258 -7.95 -4.40 8.09
CA GLY A 258 -8.39 -5.69 7.54
C GLY A 258 -8.89 -5.66 6.09
N ALA A 259 -9.07 -4.46 5.50
CA ALA A 259 -9.77 -4.27 4.24
C ALA A 259 -9.31 -2.97 3.51
N TRP A 260 -8.45 -3.08 2.50
CA TRP A 260 -7.74 -1.94 1.90
C TRP A 260 -8.07 -1.71 0.42
N ASN A 261 -8.13 -0.43 0.02
CA ASN A 261 -8.05 -0.06 -1.39
C ASN A 261 -6.64 -0.36 -1.90
N ASP A 262 -6.53 -1.09 -3.00
CA ASP A 262 -5.26 -1.45 -3.63
C ASP A 262 -5.05 -0.62 -4.91
N LEU A 263 -4.03 0.23 -4.88
CA LEU A 263 -3.64 1.11 -5.98
C LEU A 263 -2.70 0.43 -6.98
N ASP A 264 -2.56 -0.89 -6.90
CA ASP A 264 -1.61 -1.70 -7.65
C ASP A 264 -0.17 -1.61 -7.14
N MET A 265 0.73 -2.39 -7.75
CA MET A 265 2.11 -2.53 -7.34
C MET A 265 2.94 -1.24 -7.42
N LEU A 266 4.04 -1.21 -6.67
CA LEU A 266 5.05 -0.16 -6.72
C LEU A 266 5.97 -0.37 -7.93
N GLU A 267 6.13 0.69 -8.73
CA GLU A 267 6.98 0.71 -9.93
C GLU A 267 8.43 1.13 -9.63
N VAL A 268 8.75 1.37 -8.36
CA VAL A 268 10.04 1.90 -7.90
C VAL A 268 11.18 1.02 -8.39
N GLY A 269 12.01 1.56 -9.27
CA GLY A 269 13.20 0.91 -9.83
C GLY A 269 13.00 0.20 -11.17
N ASN A 270 11.86 0.37 -11.84
CA ASN A 270 11.62 -0.21 -13.18
C ASN A 270 12.21 0.63 -14.33
N GLY A 271 12.58 1.89 -14.08
CA GLY A 271 13.43 2.74 -14.92
C GLY A 271 12.71 3.75 -15.83
N GLY A 272 11.37 3.78 -15.82
CA GLY A 272 10.51 4.69 -16.57
C GLY A 272 10.20 6.01 -15.86
N MET A 273 10.53 6.13 -14.58
CA MET A 273 10.38 7.36 -13.79
C MET A 273 11.69 7.81 -13.14
N THR A 274 11.75 9.10 -12.84
CA THR A 274 12.83 9.73 -12.08
C THR A 274 12.77 9.36 -10.60
N ASP A 275 13.87 9.61 -9.87
CA ASP A 275 13.92 9.43 -8.41
C ASP A 275 12.83 10.24 -7.69
N THR A 276 12.61 11.49 -8.12
CA THR A 276 11.61 12.40 -7.56
C THR A 276 10.18 11.87 -7.77
N GLU A 277 9.88 11.33 -8.95
CA GLU A 277 8.59 10.67 -9.24
C GLU A 277 8.40 9.39 -8.43
N TYR A 278 9.43 8.56 -8.28
CA TYR A 278 9.36 7.36 -7.44
C TYR A 278 9.15 7.70 -5.95
N VAL A 279 9.79 8.76 -5.45
CA VAL A 279 9.56 9.27 -4.09
C VAL A 279 8.11 9.73 -3.92
N ALA A 280 7.54 10.41 -4.92
CA ALA A 280 6.14 10.84 -4.89
C ALA A 280 5.15 9.66 -4.97
N HIS A 281 5.41 8.70 -5.87
CA HIS A 281 4.68 7.43 -6.00
C HIS A 281 4.61 6.68 -4.66
N PHE A 282 5.77 6.36 -4.08
CA PHE A 282 5.85 5.61 -2.82
C PHE A 282 5.14 6.34 -1.67
N SER A 283 5.33 7.67 -1.58
CA SER A 283 4.67 8.50 -0.57
C SER A 283 3.14 8.48 -0.69
N MET A 284 2.63 8.55 -1.92
CA MET A 284 1.19 8.54 -2.18
C MET A 284 0.56 7.18 -1.84
N TRP A 285 1.19 6.07 -2.24
CA TRP A 285 0.72 4.72 -1.90
C TRP A 285 0.72 4.51 -0.38
N ALA A 286 1.77 4.99 0.30
CA ALA A 286 1.86 4.93 1.75
C ALA A 286 0.73 5.73 2.43
N VAL A 287 0.46 6.96 1.99
CA VAL A 287 -0.56 7.80 2.63
C VAL A 287 -2.00 7.34 2.32
N ALA A 288 -2.22 6.71 1.16
CA ALA A 288 -3.49 6.13 0.77
C ALA A 288 -3.82 4.82 1.51
N LYS A 289 -2.85 4.24 2.22
CA LYS A 289 -2.92 2.90 2.85
C LYS A 289 -3.11 1.81 1.79
N SER A 290 -2.50 2.01 0.62
CA SER A 290 -2.37 0.95 -0.36
C SER A 290 -1.48 -0.16 0.19
N PRO A 291 -1.70 -1.43 -0.20
CA PRO A 291 -0.65 -2.43 -0.18
C PRO A 291 0.65 -1.88 -0.77
N LEU A 292 1.79 -2.19 -0.14
CA LEU A 292 3.12 -1.86 -0.66
C LEU A 292 3.77 -3.13 -1.21
N ILE A 293 3.31 -3.54 -2.39
CA ILE A 293 3.85 -4.69 -3.11
C ILE A 293 4.88 -4.18 -4.12
N LEU A 294 6.13 -4.64 -4.00
CA LEU A 294 7.21 -4.31 -4.91
C LEU A 294 6.99 -5.01 -6.25
N GLY A 295 6.99 -4.26 -7.36
CA GLY A 295 6.85 -4.79 -8.73
C GLY A 295 8.14 -4.75 -9.55
N ASN A 296 9.31 -4.82 -8.91
CA ASN A 296 10.61 -4.60 -9.55
C ASN A 296 11.50 -5.84 -9.58
N ASP A 297 12.59 -5.80 -10.37
CA ASP A 297 13.62 -6.84 -10.39
C ASP A 297 14.72 -6.54 -9.35
N LEU A 298 14.58 -7.11 -8.14
CA LEU A 298 15.52 -6.88 -7.03
C LEU A 298 16.97 -7.30 -7.31
N ARG A 299 17.19 -8.15 -8.32
CA ARG A 299 18.53 -8.57 -8.76
C ARG A 299 19.30 -7.42 -9.43
N LYS A 300 18.61 -6.35 -9.84
CA LYS A 300 19.16 -5.20 -10.57
C LYS A 300 18.82 -3.86 -9.91
N ILE A 301 18.36 -3.89 -8.66
CA ILE A 301 17.94 -2.70 -7.91
C ILE A 301 19.07 -1.66 -7.86
N GLN A 302 18.74 -0.38 -8.06
CA GLN A 302 19.71 0.70 -7.89
C GLN A 302 19.73 1.19 -6.43
N PRO A 303 20.84 1.80 -5.98
CA PRO A 303 20.95 2.32 -4.61
C PRO A 303 19.84 3.31 -4.24
N ALA A 304 19.44 4.16 -5.19
CA ALA A 304 18.38 5.14 -4.98
C ALA A 304 17.02 4.45 -4.70
N ASP A 305 16.71 3.40 -5.44
CA ASP A 305 15.46 2.63 -5.31
C ASP A 305 15.40 1.91 -3.96
N LEU A 306 16.50 1.23 -3.57
CA LEU A 306 16.58 0.59 -2.26
C LEU A 306 16.38 1.62 -1.13
N ALA A 307 16.92 2.83 -1.28
CA ALA A 307 16.72 3.90 -0.29
C ALA A 307 15.27 4.41 -0.20
N ILE A 308 14.48 4.32 -1.28
CA ILE A 308 13.03 4.63 -1.26
C ILE A 308 12.30 3.51 -0.54
N LEU A 309 12.51 2.27 -0.99
CA LEU A 309 11.82 1.08 -0.48
C LEU A 309 12.15 0.76 0.98
N SER A 310 13.27 1.28 1.50
CA SER A 310 13.70 1.05 2.88
C SER A 310 13.46 2.22 3.84
N ASN A 311 12.71 3.25 3.46
CA ASN A 311 12.46 4.40 4.35
C ASN A 311 11.43 4.06 5.45
N PRO A 312 11.87 3.88 6.73
CA PRO A 312 10.96 3.42 7.77
C PRO A 312 9.96 4.49 8.21
N ALA A 313 10.26 5.78 8.04
CA ALA A 313 9.37 6.86 8.42
C ALA A 313 8.14 6.93 7.50
N VAL A 314 8.31 6.65 6.21
CA VAL A 314 7.21 6.60 5.24
C VAL A 314 6.43 5.29 5.36
N ILE A 315 7.11 4.15 5.57
CA ILE A 315 6.43 2.88 5.84
C ILE A 315 5.59 2.96 7.12
N ALA A 316 6.07 3.63 8.18
CA ALA A 316 5.31 3.83 9.41
C ALA A 316 4.01 4.62 9.19
N VAL A 317 3.93 5.47 8.15
CA VAL A 317 2.66 6.11 7.76
C VAL A 317 1.72 5.10 7.12
N ASN A 318 2.21 4.18 6.29
CA ASN A 318 1.40 3.13 5.69
C ASN A 318 0.89 2.13 6.76
N GLN A 319 1.78 1.76 7.68
CA GLN A 319 1.56 0.79 8.75
C GLN A 319 1.02 1.42 10.05
N ASP A 320 0.55 2.67 10.01
CA ASP A 320 0.03 3.36 11.18
C ASP A 320 -1.21 2.63 11.76
N PRO A 321 -1.26 2.34 13.08
CA PRO A 321 -2.30 1.50 13.67
C PRO A 321 -3.68 2.16 13.67
N LEU A 322 -3.79 3.48 13.44
CA LEU A 322 -5.09 4.12 13.23
C LEU A 322 -5.73 3.65 11.92
N GLY A 323 -4.93 3.26 10.93
CA GLY A 323 -5.41 2.68 9.68
C GLY A 323 -6.25 3.63 8.82
N SER A 324 -6.05 4.95 8.92
CA SER A 324 -6.81 5.95 8.19
C SER A 324 -6.05 6.46 6.97
N SER A 325 -6.61 6.26 5.77
CA SER A 325 -6.10 6.87 4.54
C SER A 325 -6.17 8.41 4.62
N ALA A 326 -5.19 9.11 4.05
CA ALA A 326 -5.30 10.56 3.90
C ALA A 326 -6.30 10.93 2.80
N ALA A 327 -6.96 12.07 2.98
CA ALA A 327 -7.90 12.62 2.00
C ALA A 327 -7.27 13.78 1.24
N ARG A 328 -7.58 13.88 -0.05
CA ARG A 328 -7.22 15.05 -0.86
C ARG A 328 -8.06 16.24 -0.41
N ARG A 329 -7.41 17.34 -0.02
CA ARG A 329 -8.07 18.56 0.42
C ARG A 329 -8.33 19.51 -0.73
N TRP A 330 -7.39 19.60 -1.66
CA TRP A 330 -7.54 20.37 -2.88
C TRP A 330 -6.67 19.80 -4.00
N MET A 331 -7.07 20.15 -5.22
CA MET A 331 -6.34 19.94 -6.46
C MET A 331 -6.54 21.17 -7.33
N TYR A 332 -5.45 21.73 -7.84
CA TYR A 332 -5.49 22.88 -8.74
C TYR A 332 -4.66 22.61 -9.98
N ALA A 333 -5.10 23.14 -11.13
CA ALA A 333 -4.28 23.17 -12.32
C ALA A 333 -3.09 24.13 -12.12
N THR A 334 -1.98 23.84 -12.78
CA THR A 334 -0.81 24.72 -12.86
C THR A 334 -0.42 24.94 -14.32
N ASP A 335 0.13 26.10 -14.62
CA ASP A 335 0.64 26.44 -15.96
C ASP A 335 1.98 25.74 -16.27
N ALA A 336 2.63 25.15 -15.26
CA ALA A 336 3.86 24.39 -15.39
C ALA A 336 3.62 22.98 -15.97
N THR A 337 3.05 22.90 -17.18
CA THR A 337 2.75 21.62 -17.83
C THR A 337 4.00 20.94 -18.40
N ASP A 338 3.98 19.62 -18.45
CA ASP A 338 4.96 18.75 -19.11
C ASP A 338 4.57 18.48 -20.58
N GLU A 339 5.19 17.49 -21.23
CA GLU A 339 4.81 17.06 -22.59
C GLU A 339 3.37 16.53 -22.73
N ASN A 340 2.73 16.08 -21.63
CA ASN A 340 1.37 15.56 -21.63
C ASN A 340 0.31 16.67 -21.54
N GLY A 341 0.71 17.90 -21.22
CA GLY A 341 -0.08 19.12 -21.42
C GLY A 341 -1.12 19.40 -20.34
N VAL A 342 -1.19 18.61 -19.26
CA VAL A 342 -2.03 18.87 -18.08
C VAL A 342 -1.28 18.53 -16.80
N ALA A 343 -0.99 19.55 -15.99
CA ALA A 343 -0.35 19.40 -14.70
C ALA A 343 -1.26 19.86 -13.57
N THR A 344 -1.22 19.16 -12.44
CA THR A 344 -1.96 19.55 -11.22
C THR A 344 -1.07 19.53 -10.00
N ILE A 345 -1.33 20.47 -9.09
CA ILE A 345 -0.79 20.44 -7.73
C ILE A 345 -1.87 19.93 -6.78
N GLN A 346 -1.47 19.14 -5.77
CA GLN A 346 -2.41 18.52 -4.84
C GLN A 346 -1.93 18.64 -3.39
N MET A 347 -2.89 18.75 -2.46
CA MET A 347 -2.62 18.57 -1.04
C MET A 347 -3.47 17.48 -0.45
N TRP A 348 -2.83 16.61 0.31
CA TRP A 348 -3.47 15.53 1.04
C TRP A 348 -3.15 15.64 2.52
N SER A 349 -4.12 15.33 3.36
CA SER A 349 -3.89 15.21 4.79
C SER A 349 -4.78 14.16 5.45
N GLY A 350 -4.25 13.53 6.49
CA GLY A 350 -4.93 12.49 7.24
C GLY A 350 -4.42 12.42 8.67
N ALA A 351 -5.28 11.95 9.57
CA ALA A 351 -4.88 11.66 10.94
C ALA A 351 -4.00 10.42 10.99
N LEU A 352 -3.07 10.41 11.93
CA LEU A 352 -2.24 9.28 12.33
C LEU A 352 -2.43 9.01 13.82
N GLN A 353 -1.97 7.85 14.28
CA GLN A 353 -1.85 7.58 15.70
C GLN A 353 -1.00 8.67 16.37
N SER A 354 -1.47 9.20 17.51
CA SER A 354 -0.72 10.20 18.26
C SER A 354 0.57 9.59 18.80
N THR A 355 1.69 10.29 18.64
CA THR A 355 3.01 9.91 19.19
C THR A 355 3.47 10.89 20.26
N THR A 356 2.54 11.65 20.79
CA THR A 356 2.74 12.62 21.87
C THR A 356 1.82 12.23 23.02
N ASN A 357 2.03 12.79 24.21
CA ASN A 357 1.07 12.62 25.31
C ASN A 357 -0.20 13.48 25.13
N SER A 358 -0.40 14.01 23.92
CA SER A 358 -1.55 14.82 23.55
C SER A 358 -2.78 13.95 23.29
N THR A 359 -3.96 14.50 23.57
CA THR A 359 -5.23 13.90 23.14
C THR A 359 -5.50 14.09 21.63
N PHE A 360 -4.66 14.86 20.94
CA PHE A 360 -4.76 15.09 19.50
C PHE A 360 -3.88 14.10 18.75
N SER A 361 -4.42 13.58 17.64
CA SER A 361 -3.68 12.80 16.66
C SER A 361 -2.49 13.56 16.10
N ASP A 362 -1.46 12.82 15.71
CA ASP A 362 -0.51 13.31 14.72
C ASP A 362 -1.23 13.42 13.36
N PHE A 363 -0.65 14.15 12.41
CA PHE A 363 -1.18 14.25 11.06
C PHE A 363 -0.09 14.00 10.03
N VAL A 364 -0.47 13.45 8.89
CA VAL A 364 0.37 13.46 7.70
C VAL A 364 -0.10 14.55 6.74
N LEU A 365 0.84 15.24 6.12
CA LEU A 365 0.62 16.25 5.07
C LEU A 365 1.48 15.91 3.86
N LEU A 366 0.86 15.82 2.69
CA LEU A 366 1.58 15.74 1.41
C LEU A 366 1.25 16.98 0.57
N LEU A 367 2.29 17.60 0.02
CA LEU A 367 2.21 18.59 -1.06
C LEU A 367 2.84 17.94 -2.29
N ILE A 368 2.01 17.62 -3.30
CA ILE A 368 2.44 16.97 -4.54
C ILE A 368 2.42 17.99 -5.66
N ASN A 369 3.56 18.12 -6.33
CA ASN A 369 3.71 18.99 -7.49
C ASN A 369 3.71 18.14 -8.76
N GLY A 370 2.58 18.09 -9.48
CA GLY A 370 2.52 17.45 -10.79
C GLY A 370 2.95 18.36 -11.94
N GLY A 371 3.55 19.51 -11.67
CA GLY A 371 4.11 20.39 -12.69
C GLY A 371 5.56 20.06 -13.02
N ASN A 372 6.02 20.53 -14.18
CA ASN A 372 7.33 20.23 -14.76
C ASN A 372 8.47 21.18 -14.29
N GLU A 373 8.21 21.99 -13.26
CA GLU A 373 9.21 22.83 -12.61
C GLU A 373 9.05 22.79 -11.09
N THR A 374 10.07 23.20 -10.35
CA THR A 374 9.96 23.31 -8.88
C THR A 374 9.02 24.44 -8.50
N LEU A 375 8.02 24.17 -7.65
CA LEU A 375 7.03 25.14 -7.20
C LEU A 375 7.09 25.32 -5.69
N THR A 376 6.98 26.56 -5.21
CA THR A 376 6.72 26.84 -3.80
C THR A 376 5.23 26.59 -3.52
N MET A 377 4.93 25.51 -2.81
CA MET A 377 3.58 25.13 -2.42
C MET A 377 3.30 25.48 -0.96
N ASN A 378 2.02 25.59 -0.60
CA ASN A 378 1.62 25.91 0.76
C ASN A 378 0.34 25.18 1.19
N ALA A 379 0.16 25.01 2.50
CA ALA A 379 -1.07 24.49 3.10
C ALA A 379 -1.34 25.20 4.43
N THR A 380 -2.52 25.84 4.56
CA THR A 380 -2.90 26.46 5.83
C THR A 380 -3.32 25.40 6.84
N LEU A 381 -3.20 25.69 8.14
CA LEU A 381 -3.77 24.79 9.16
C LEU A 381 -5.28 24.60 8.98
N ALA A 382 -5.98 25.59 8.42
CA ALA A 382 -7.41 25.49 8.12
C ALA A 382 -7.71 24.44 7.03
N ASP A 383 -6.87 24.34 6.00
CA ASP A 383 -7.01 23.32 4.95
C ASP A 383 -6.68 21.92 5.49
N ILE A 384 -5.64 21.83 6.32
CA ILE A 384 -5.15 20.55 6.89
C ILE A 384 -6.21 19.94 7.82
N PHE A 385 -6.85 20.76 8.66
CA PHE A 385 -7.78 20.30 9.70
C PHE A 385 -9.26 20.52 9.34
N ILE A 386 -9.59 20.62 8.06
CA ILE A 386 -10.94 21.00 7.60
C ILE A 386 -12.06 20.09 8.15
N ASP A 387 -11.80 18.79 8.31
CA ASP A 387 -12.78 17.82 8.84
C ASP A 387 -13.11 18.05 10.32
N TYR A 388 -12.26 18.78 11.05
CA TYR A 388 -12.39 19.05 12.48
C TYR A 388 -13.01 20.42 12.77
N GLY A 389 -13.25 21.22 11.74
CA GLY A 389 -13.87 22.54 11.86
C GLY A 389 -13.70 23.34 10.58
N THR A 390 -14.81 23.57 9.89
CA THR A 390 -14.85 24.31 8.62
C THR A 390 -14.40 25.76 8.78
N GLY A 391 -13.78 26.31 7.74
CA GLY A 391 -13.37 27.72 7.73
C GLY A 391 -12.37 28.10 8.82
N GLY A 392 -11.52 27.16 9.26
CA GLY A 392 -10.50 27.41 10.28
C GLY A 392 -11.00 27.35 11.72
N THR A 393 -12.19 26.78 11.96
CA THR A 393 -12.79 26.67 13.31
C THR A 393 -12.28 25.49 14.13
N ALA A 394 -11.48 24.59 13.53
CA ALA A 394 -10.90 23.46 14.22
C ALA A 394 -9.97 23.91 15.37
N LYS A 395 -10.03 23.23 16.52
CA LYS A 395 -9.15 23.54 17.67
C LYS A 395 -7.66 23.47 17.29
N GLN A 396 -7.33 22.54 16.40
CA GLN A 396 -6.00 22.30 15.85
C GLN A 396 -5.41 23.52 15.15
N VAL A 397 -6.25 24.40 14.59
CA VAL A 397 -5.81 25.65 13.96
C VAL A 397 -5.25 26.62 15.00
N SER A 398 -5.72 26.55 16.25
CA SER A 398 -5.21 27.38 17.35
C SER A 398 -3.98 26.79 18.05
N MET A 399 -3.43 25.69 17.52
CA MET A 399 -2.30 24.97 18.12
C MET A 399 -1.01 25.22 17.34
N GLU A 400 0.12 24.97 17.99
CA GLU A 400 1.44 24.88 17.35
C GLU A 400 1.74 23.43 16.99
N TRP A 401 2.40 23.22 15.85
CA TRP A 401 2.71 21.89 15.32
C TRP A 401 4.18 21.78 14.93
N GLU A 402 4.86 20.72 15.34
CA GLU A 402 6.14 20.30 14.74
C GLU A 402 5.89 19.91 13.28
N LEU A 403 6.80 20.29 12.38
CA LEU A 403 6.88 19.74 11.04
C LEU A 403 8.07 18.81 10.97
N ARG A 404 7.82 17.54 10.71
CA ARG A 404 8.87 16.54 10.53
C ARG A 404 8.89 16.04 9.10
N ASP A 405 9.96 16.30 8.37
CA ASP A 405 10.16 15.81 7.00
C ASP A 405 10.47 14.30 7.04
N LEU A 406 9.60 13.52 6.42
CA LEU A 406 9.67 12.05 6.41
C LEU A 406 10.72 11.51 5.42
N TRP A 407 11.26 12.35 4.53
CA TRP A 407 12.32 12.00 3.59
C TRP A 407 13.70 12.52 4.00
N ALA A 408 13.80 13.36 5.03
CA ALA A 408 15.06 14.01 5.44
C ALA A 408 16.16 13.03 5.89
N ASN A 409 15.82 11.85 6.42
CA ASN A 409 16.78 10.80 6.81
C ASN A 409 16.81 9.61 5.82
N ARG A 410 16.40 9.84 4.57
CA ARG A 410 16.53 8.83 3.51
C ARG A 410 17.95 8.29 3.48
N MET A 411 18.08 6.97 3.29
CA MET A 411 19.38 6.34 3.11
C MET A 411 20.12 6.96 1.92
N ASN A 412 21.41 7.26 2.08
CA ASN A 412 22.20 7.76 0.96
C ASN A 412 22.65 6.62 0.03
N ASN A 413 22.94 6.97 -1.23
CA ASN A 413 23.31 5.99 -2.26
C ASN A 413 24.58 5.20 -1.92
N ALA A 414 25.53 5.77 -1.18
CA ALA A 414 26.76 5.05 -0.82
C ALA A 414 26.47 3.93 0.18
N THR A 415 25.61 4.19 1.18
CA THR A 415 25.15 3.16 2.13
C THR A 415 24.34 2.08 1.42
N ALA A 416 23.39 2.48 0.56
CA ALA A 416 22.57 1.53 -0.19
C ALA A 416 23.41 0.66 -1.13
N GLN A 417 24.38 1.24 -1.85
CA GLN A 417 25.32 0.48 -2.68
C GLN A 417 26.13 -0.52 -1.86
N ALA A 418 26.60 -0.13 -0.67
CA ALA A 418 27.35 -1.05 0.18
C ALA A 418 26.52 -2.25 0.64
N ILE A 419 25.21 -2.09 0.85
CA ILE A 419 24.29 -3.20 1.17
C ILE A 419 24.16 -4.13 -0.05
N ILE A 420 23.94 -3.57 -1.24
CA ILE A 420 23.80 -4.33 -2.49
C ILE A 420 25.08 -5.14 -2.79
N ASP A 421 26.25 -4.50 -2.64
CA ASP A 421 27.55 -5.14 -2.85
C ASP A 421 27.80 -6.28 -1.85
N ALA A 422 27.41 -6.09 -0.58
CA ALA A 422 27.57 -7.09 0.47
C ALA A 422 26.74 -8.35 0.21
N SER A 423 25.49 -8.19 -0.25
CA SER A 423 24.63 -9.30 -0.67
C SER A 423 25.26 -10.07 -1.83
N THR A 424 25.73 -9.35 -2.86
CA THR A 424 26.32 -9.95 -4.07
C THR A 424 27.61 -10.71 -3.74
N ALA A 425 28.48 -10.14 -2.90
CA ALA A 425 29.77 -10.74 -2.56
C ALA A 425 29.66 -12.04 -1.73
N THR A 426 28.53 -12.24 -1.07
CA THR A 426 28.28 -13.40 -0.20
C THR A 426 27.41 -14.48 -0.85
N GLY A 427 27.08 -14.31 -2.14
CA GLY A 427 26.19 -15.23 -2.84
C GLY A 427 24.75 -15.14 -2.33
N ASN A 428 24.28 -13.93 -2.02
CA ASN A 428 22.99 -13.66 -1.38
C ASN A 428 22.87 -14.33 -0.01
N ALA A 429 23.83 -14.03 0.88
CA ALA A 429 23.75 -14.43 2.28
C ALA A 429 24.43 -13.39 3.19
N THR A 430 23.66 -12.45 3.73
CA THR A 430 24.22 -11.39 4.60
C THR A 430 24.34 -11.82 6.07
N THR A 431 25.44 -11.44 6.74
CA THR A 431 25.61 -11.61 8.20
C THR A 431 25.01 -10.43 8.98
N GLY A 432 23.82 -9.99 8.56
CA GLY A 432 23.18 -8.80 9.14
C GLY A 432 23.80 -7.47 8.72
N TYR A 433 24.22 -7.35 7.45
CA TYR A 433 24.63 -6.07 6.85
C TYR A 433 23.58 -5.65 5.82
N ASN A 434 22.51 -5.01 6.29
CA ASN A 434 21.32 -4.73 5.47
C ASN A 434 20.63 -3.40 5.84
N ALA A 435 19.50 -3.09 5.20
CA ALA A 435 18.79 -1.82 5.36
C ALA A 435 18.15 -1.61 6.74
N THR A 436 18.13 -2.61 7.63
CA THR A 436 17.64 -2.45 9.00
C THR A 436 18.75 -2.17 10.01
N MET A 437 20.02 -2.32 9.60
CA MET A 437 21.18 -2.20 10.50
C MET A 437 22.21 -1.17 10.06
N VAL A 438 22.38 -0.95 8.76
CA VAL A 438 23.52 -0.17 8.24
C VAL A 438 23.17 1.31 8.09
N GLY A 439 23.92 2.15 8.81
CA GLY A 439 23.78 3.61 8.78
C GLY A 439 22.76 4.13 9.80
N GLU A 440 22.58 5.45 9.81
CA GLU A 440 21.65 6.11 10.75
C GLU A 440 20.20 6.00 10.29
N GLY A 441 19.25 6.04 11.23
CA GLY A 441 17.81 6.06 10.92
C GLY A 441 17.28 4.75 10.34
N ARG A 442 17.76 3.61 10.84
CA ARG A 442 17.34 2.27 10.40
C ARG A 442 16.38 1.66 11.41
N TYR A 443 15.49 0.80 10.92
CA TYR A 443 14.43 0.23 11.73
C TYR A 443 14.26 -1.25 11.41
N ASN A 444 14.03 -2.05 12.45
CA ASN A 444 13.69 -3.46 12.33
C ASN A 444 12.28 -3.66 12.92
N ALA A 445 11.29 -3.79 12.03
CA ALA A 445 9.89 -3.99 12.38
C ALA A 445 9.60 -5.39 12.94
N THR A 446 10.45 -6.38 12.67
CA THR A 446 10.38 -7.72 13.29
C THR A 446 10.77 -7.67 14.77
N GLU A 447 11.77 -6.85 15.13
CA GLU A 447 12.18 -6.68 16.54
C GLU A 447 11.23 -5.79 17.34
N MET A 448 10.72 -4.73 16.71
CA MET A 448 9.77 -3.80 17.33
C MET A 448 8.76 -3.38 16.27
N SER A 449 7.48 -3.69 16.48
CA SER A 449 6.42 -3.35 15.52
C SER A 449 6.34 -1.83 15.28
N TYR A 450 5.83 -1.38 14.13
CA TYR A 450 5.62 0.04 13.89
C TYR A 450 4.73 0.70 14.95
N GLU A 451 3.70 -0.01 15.43
CA GLU A 451 2.84 0.45 16.53
C GLU A 451 3.65 0.72 17.80
N ASP A 452 4.46 -0.26 18.24
CA ASP A 452 5.28 -0.13 19.45
C ASP A 452 6.37 0.94 19.28
N GLY A 453 7.00 1.03 18.11
CA GLY A 453 8.01 2.03 17.81
C GLY A 453 7.44 3.45 17.82
N LEU A 454 6.24 3.64 17.27
CA LEU A 454 5.54 4.93 17.31
C LEU A 454 5.14 5.29 18.75
N ALA A 455 4.62 4.34 19.52
CA ALA A 455 4.29 4.54 20.93
C ALA A 455 5.53 4.87 21.78
N ALA A 456 6.68 4.27 21.46
CA ALA A 456 7.97 4.55 22.11
C ALA A 456 8.65 5.84 21.61
N GLY A 457 8.06 6.54 20.64
CA GLY A 457 8.61 7.78 20.09
C GLY A 457 9.93 7.61 19.33
N ARG A 458 10.12 6.45 18.68
CA ARG A 458 11.33 6.14 17.90
C ARG A 458 11.54 7.15 16.77
N SER A 459 12.65 7.89 16.83
CA SER A 459 12.94 8.98 15.88
C SER A 459 13.01 8.54 14.42
N GLU A 460 13.40 7.29 14.19
CA GLU A 460 13.52 6.65 12.89
C GLU A 460 12.17 6.59 12.15
N LEU A 461 11.06 6.56 12.90
CA LEU A 461 9.69 6.48 12.35
C LEU A 461 8.99 7.83 12.20
N LEU A 462 9.58 8.90 12.75
CA LEU A 462 8.92 10.20 12.89
C LEU A 462 9.39 11.24 11.88
N GLY A 463 10.47 10.97 11.14
CA GLY A 463 11.16 11.95 10.31
C GLY A 463 11.91 13.01 11.13
N ASN A 464 12.62 13.91 10.43
CA ASN A 464 13.40 14.97 11.07
C ASN A 464 12.60 16.24 11.26
N LEU A 465 12.71 16.84 12.44
CA LEU A 465 12.16 18.16 12.71
C LEU A 465 12.83 19.20 11.78
N THR A 466 12.05 19.77 10.88
CA THR A 466 12.49 20.83 9.94
C THR A 466 11.92 22.19 10.29
N GLY A 467 10.89 22.25 11.15
CA GLY A 467 10.33 23.50 11.62
C GLY A 467 9.11 23.33 12.52
N THR A 468 8.43 24.46 12.78
CA THR A 468 7.17 24.50 13.52
C THR A 468 6.18 25.42 12.80
N VAL A 469 4.90 25.05 12.77
CA VAL A 469 3.81 25.94 12.31
C VAL A 469 3.12 26.53 13.54
N LYS A 470 3.08 27.85 13.61
CA LYS A 470 2.38 28.58 14.67
C LYS A 470 0.85 28.52 14.47
N PRO A 471 0.05 28.81 15.51
CA PRO A 471 -1.40 28.93 15.38
C PRO A 471 -1.82 29.80 14.19
N SER A 472 -2.84 29.35 13.45
CA SER A 472 -3.33 29.93 12.20
C SER A 472 -2.28 30.06 11.08
N GLY A 473 -1.16 29.34 11.22
CA GLY A 473 -0.05 29.41 10.29
C GLY A 473 -0.28 28.60 9.01
N THR A 474 0.77 28.62 8.19
CA THR A 474 0.81 27.98 6.88
C THR A 474 2.12 27.20 6.76
N VAL A 475 2.03 25.94 6.34
CA VAL A 475 3.18 25.17 5.88
C VAL A 475 3.56 25.67 4.50
N ILE A 476 4.84 25.96 4.28
CA ILE A 476 5.37 26.38 2.98
C ILE A 476 6.57 25.48 2.67
N ALA A 477 6.63 24.95 1.45
CA ALA A 477 7.76 24.14 1.01
C ALA A 477 7.96 24.27 -0.50
N ASP A 478 9.23 24.25 -0.92
CA ASP A 478 9.59 24.09 -2.33
C ASP A 478 9.49 22.60 -2.69
N VAL A 479 8.69 22.29 -3.71
CA VAL A 479 8.42 20.94 -4.16
C VAL A 479 8.93 20.80 -5.58
N GLU A 480 9.87 19.88 -5.80
CA GLU A 480 10.45 19.61 -7.12
C GLU A 480 9.39 19.20 -8.15
N ALA A 481 9.75 19.32 -9.43
CA ALA A 481 8.90 18.86 -10.53
C ALA A 481 8.52 17.38 -10.34
N HIS A 482 7.25 17.06 -10.51
CA HIS A 482 6.69 15.71 -10.30
C HIS A 482 6.99 15.11 -8.91
N GLY A 483 7.29 15.97 -7.94
CA GLY A 483 7.78 15.59 -6.63
C GLY A 483 6.76 15.75 -5.51
N VAL A 484 7.22 15.45 -4.29
CA VAL A 484 6.42 15.57 -3.07
C VAL A 484 7.23 16.16 -1.92
N LYS A 485 6.55 16.92 -1.06
CA LYS A 485 6.98 17.15 0.32
C LYS A 485 6.01 16.46 1.26
N MET A 486 6.53 15.56 2.09
CA MET A 486 5.75 14.71 2.98
C MET A 486 6.17 14.96 4.43
N PHE A 487 5.23 15.46 5.24
CA PHE A 487 5.48 15.82 6.63
C PHE A 487 4.62 14.99 7.57
N ARG A 488 5.20 14.57 8.71
CA ARG A 488 4.45 14.22 9.92
C ARG A 488 4.36 15.47 10.80
N MET A 489 3.14 15.86 11.12
CA MET A 489 2.81 16.97 12.00
C MET A 489 2.49 16.43 13.38
N ARG A 490 3.18 16.93 14.41
CA ARG A 490 2.96 16.53 15.81
C ARG A 490 2.52 17.74 16.62
N PRO A 491 1.48 17.64 17.46
CA PRO A 491 1.03 18.76 18.26
C PRO A 491 2.12 19.13 19.27
N VAL A 492 2.46 20.42 19.35
CA VAL A 492 3.35 20.94 20.40
C VAL A 492 2.49 21.20 21.64
N GLU A 493 2.78 20.54 22.75
CA GLU A 493 2.06 20.74 24.00
C GLU A 493 2.19 22.21 24.47
N THR A 494 1.07 22.92 24.52
CA THR A 494 0.99 24.25 25.10
C THR A 494 0.90 24.16 26.62
N GLY A 495 2.05 24.01 27.29
CA GLY A 495 2.16 24.28 28.72
C GLY A 495 3.07 23.38 29.55
N LEU A 496 4.38 23.51 29.38
CA LEU A 496 5.36 23.62 30.47
C LEU A 496 6.64 24.25 29.87
N ARG A 497 6.60 25.54 29.54
CA ARG A 497 7.85 26.30 29.62
C ARG A 497 8.27 26.24 31.09
N LYS A 498 9.30 25.47 31.42
CA LYS A 498 10.05 25.71 32.65
C LYS A 498 10.42 27.19 32.64
N ARG A 499 10.08 27.89 33.71
CA ARG A 499 10.19 29.35 33.81
C ARG A 499 11.64 29.84 33.97
N ASP A 500 12.63 28.96 33.77
CA ASP A 500 13.99 29.13 34.28
C ASP A 500 15.09 29.00 33.21
N GLU A 501 14.81 29.36 31.95
CA GLU A 501 15.86 29.49 30.90
C GLU A 501 15.70 30.79 30.09
N LEU A 502 15.66 31.93 30.80
CA LEU A 502 16.06 33.24 30.29
C LEU A 502 16.98 33.93 31.28
#